data_AF-A0A1F7N9I5-F1
#
_entry.id   AF-A0A1F7N9I5-F1
#
_cell.length_a   1.000
_cell.length_b   1.000
_cell.length_c   1.000
_cell.angle_alpha   90.00
_cell.angle_beta   90.00
_cell.angle_gamma   90.00
#
_symmetry.space_group_name_H-M   'P 1'
#
loop_
_entity.id
_entity.type
_entity.pdbx_description
1 polymer ?
#
loop_
_entity_poly.entity_id
_entity_poly.type
_entity_poly.pdbx_seq_one_letter_code
_entity_poly.pdbx_strand_id
1 'polypeptide(L)'
;MRAIHWLPPLVWMAVVLGLSSDAASAEQTSRVLLPLLRWLLPGAPPEQLAALHGLLRKAGHVAEYATLALLWFRAFRRGRGLAPRASAWLALGASLAWAFVDEWHQSALLARTGSALDVVLDAAGAVAALGVVRLGWRAALDGAATLCLWVAALGGGAVLAVNAWAGVASGVLWLTAPAAALALLARRLVRARARSSP
;
A
#
# COMPACT_ATOMS: atom_id res chain seq x y z
N MET A 1 12.06 25.69 16.92
CA MET A 1 11.33 24.45 16.53
C MET A 1 10.82 23.79 17.80
N ARG A 2 9.52 23.57 17.98
CA ARG A 2 9.00 22.91 19.21
C ARG A 2 9.21 21.39 19.11
N ALA A 3 9.89 20.79 20.09
CA ALA A 3 10.20 19.35 20.12
C ALA A 3 8.94 18.46 20.02
N ILE A 4 7.80 18.95 20.50
CA ILE A 4 6.51 18.25 20.49
C ILE A 4 6.03 17.80 19.10
N HIS A 5 6.50 18.43 18.01
CA HIS A 5 6.11 17.99 16.66
C HIS A 5 6.80 16.70 16.24
N TRP A 6 7.97 16.42 16.80
CA TRP A 6 8.83 15.27 16.49
C TRP A 6 8.57 14.07 17.39
N LEU A 7 7.95 14.28 18.55
CA LEU A 7 7.62 13.19 19.45
C LEU A 7 6.68 12.14 18.81
N PRO A 8 5.58 12.51 18.12
CA PRO A 8 4.68 11.50 17.56
C PRO A 8 5.31 10.53 16.54
N PRO A 9 6.08 10.96 15.52
CA PRO A 9 6.73 9.98 14.63
C PRO A 9 7.74 9.10 15.37
N LEU A 10 8.47 9.63 16.36
CA LEU A 10 9.41 8.83 17.16
C LEU A 10 8.71 7.78 18.02
N VAL A 11 7.58 8.14 18.63
CA VAL A 11 6.73 7.18 19.37
C VAL A 11 6.19 6.12 18.41
N TRP A 12 5.74 6.53 17.23
CA TRP A 12 5.23 5.59 16.24
C TRP A 12 6.31 4.64 15.70
N MET A 13 7.55 5.11 15.55
CA MET A 13 8.70 4.25 15.22
C MET A 13 8.90 3.14 16.27
N ALA A 14 8.74 3.47 17.56
CA ALA A 14 8.79 2.45 18.63
C ALA A 14 7.61 1.48 18.55
N VAL A 15 6.41 1.95 18.18
CA VAL A 15 5.26 1.09 17.92
C VAL A 15 5.55 0.13 16.76
N VAL A 16 6.09 0.61 15.65
CA VAL A 16 6.49 -0.22 14.50
C VAL A 16 7.47 -1.30 14.93
N LEU A 17 8.55 -0.95 15.65
CA LEU A 17 9.50 -1.96 16.16
C LEU A 17 8.84 -3.01 17.06
N GLY A 18 7.89 -2.59 17.90
CA GLY A 18 7.11 -3.50 18.74
C GLY A 18 6.26 -4.47 17.91
N LEU A 19 5.56 -3.98 16.89
CA LEU A 19 4.73 -4.78 15.97
C LEU A 19 5.59 -5.66 15.03
N SER A 20 6.84 -5.27 14.81
CA SER A 20 7.84 -6.04 14.07
C SER A 20 8.54 -7.10 14.90
N SER A 21 8.35 -7.10 16.23
CA SER A 21 8.94 -8.11 17.12
C SER A 21 8.24 -9.48 17.03
N ASP A 22 8.82 -10.46 17.73
CA ASP A 22 8.23 -11.80 17.89
C ASP A 22 6.85 -11.77 18.58
N ALA A 23 6.58 -10.73 19.39
CA ALA A 23 5.30 -10.54 20.07
C ALA A 23 4.13 -10.32 19.08
N ALA A 24 4.44 -9.96 17.84
CA ALA A 24 3.45 -9.79 16.76
C ALA A 24 3.76 -10.71 15.56
N SER A 25 4.47 -11.82 15.80
CA SER A 25 4.74 -12.85 14.80
C SER A 25 3.48 -13.42 14.15
N ALA A 26 3.65 -14.09 13.01
CA ALA A 26 2.53 -14.78 12.35
C ALA A 26 1.88 -15.79 13.29
N GLU A 27 2.68 -16.56 14.03
CA GLU A 27 2.17 -17.49 15.04
C GLU A 27 1.32 -16.78 16.09
N GLN A 28 1.84 -15.71 16.71
CA GLN A 28 1.14 -15.03 17.79
C GLN A 28 -0.13 -14.33 17.32
N THR A 29 -0.07 -13.64 16.18
CA THR A 29 -1.25 -12.98 15.60
C THR A 29 -2.32 -14.00 15.15
N SER A 30 -1.92 -15.19 14.69
CA SER A 30 -2.87 -16.24 14.29
C SER A 30 -3.73 -16.74 15.46
N ARG A 31 -3.18 -16.76 16.69
CA ARG A 31 -3.89 -17.19 17.91
C ARG A 31 -5.10 -16.29 18.24
N VAL A 32 -5.07 -15.04 17.80
CA VAL A 32 -6.17 -14.08 17.99
C VAL A 32 -7.02 -13.94 16.73
N LEU A 33 -6.37 -13.77 15.56
CA LEU A 33 -7.07 -13.47 14.32
C LEU A 33 -7.78 -14.68 13.71
N LEU A 34 -7.20 -15.89 13.77
CA LEU A 34 -7.86 -17.08 13.19
C LEU A 34 -9.16 -17.45 13.91
N PRO A 35 -9.25 -17.47 15.26
CA PRO A 35 -10.53 -17.68 15.93
C PRO A 35 -11.58 -16.64 15.56
N LEU A 36 -11.20 -15.36 15.49
CA LEU A 36 -12.11 -14.29 15.06
C LEU A 36 -12.59 -14.49 13.62
N LEU A 37 -11.68 -14.84 12.71
CA LEU A 37 -12.03 -15.11 11.31
C LEU A 37 -12.92 -16.35 11.16
N ARG A 38 -12.69 -17.41 11.95
CA ARG A 38 -13.57 -18.60 11.99
C ARG A 38 -14.95 -18.26 12.52
N TRP A 39 -15.04 -17.38 13.52
CA TRP A 39 -16.32 -16.92 14.03
C TRP A 39 -17.07 -16.07 12.98
N LEU A 40 -16.36 -15.20 12.26
CA LEU A 40 -16.96 -14.34 11.22
C LEU A 40 -17.32 -15.12 9.94
N LEU A 41 -16.52 -16.12 9.58
CA LEU A 41 -16.62 -16.90 8.35
C LEU A 41 -16.58 -18.41 8.66
N PRO A 42 -17.62 -18.96 9.31
CA PRO A 42 -17.60 -20.34 9.81
C PRO A 42 -17.51 -21.41 8.71
N GLY A 43 -17.91 -21.07 7.47
CA GLY A 43 -17.81 -21.97 6.31
C GLY A 43 -16.54 -21.83 5.47
N ALA A 44 -15.63 -20.92 5.82
CA ALA A 44 -14.41 -20.71 5.05
C ALA A 44 -13.40 -21.83 5.30
N PRO A 45 -12.78 -22.41 4.25
CA PRO A 45 -11.82 -23.47 4.43
C PRO A 45 -10.51 -22.95 5.06
N PRO A 46 -9.71 -23.81 5.72
CA PRO A 46 -8.53 -23.40 6.47
C PRO A 46 -7.51 -22.59 5.66
N GLU A 47 -7.30 -22.94 4.40
CA GLU A 47 -6.42 -22.23 3.48
C GLU A 47 -6.88 -20.79 3.21
N GLN A 48 -8.19 -20.56 3.12
CA GLN A 48 -8.74 -19.22 2.93
C GLN A 48 -8.56 -18.36 4.18
N LEU A 49 -8.74 -18.95 5.36
CA LEU A 49 -8.52 -18.26 6.64
C LEU A 49 -7.03 -17.89 6.83
N ALA A 50 -6.12 -18.79 6.46
CA ALA A 50 -4.69 -18.51 6.48
C ALA A 50 -4.31 -17.39 5.48
N ALA A 51 -4.89 -17.40 4.28
CA ALA A 51 -4.69 -16.33 3.30
C ALA A 51 -5.21 -14.97 3.82
N LEU A 52 -6.42 -14.94 4.41
CA LEU A 52 -6.99 -13.74 5.01
C LEU A 52 -6.12 -13.21 6.16
N HIS A 53 -5.61 -14.09 7.03
CA HIS A 53 -4.70 -13.70 8.09
C HIS A 53 -3.40 -13.08 7.53
N GLY A 54 -2.81 -13.68 6.49
CA GLY A 54 -1.68 -13.10 5.78
C GLY A 54 -1.97 -11.74 5.14
N LEU A 55 -3.16 -11.57 4.55
CA LEU A 55 -3.60 -10.29 3.98
C LEU A 55 -3.77 -9.21 5.05
N LEU A 56 -4.36 -9.55 6.21
CA LEU A 56 -4.50 -8.63 7.34
C LEU A 56 -3.14 -8.16 7.85
N ARG A 57 -2.16 -9.05 7.92
CA ARG A 57 -0.78 -8.69 8.29
C ARG A 57 -0.16 -7.70 7.30
N LYS A 58 -0.26 -7.99 5.99
CA LYS A 58 0.20 -7.07 4.94
C LYS A 58 -0.52 -5.72 4.97
N ALA A 59 -1.81 -5.70 5.30
CA ALA A 59 -2.55 -4.46 5.50
C ALA A 59 -2.03 -3.67 6.72
N GLY A 60 -1.59 -4.38 7.77
CA GLY A 60 -0.90 -3.79 8.92
C GLY A 60 0.34 -3.01 8.52
N HIS A 61 1.26 -3.62 7.78
CA HIS A 61 2.47 -2.98 7.22
C HIS A 61 2.14 -1.68 6.47
N VAL A 62 1.16 -1.75 5.55
CA VAL A 62 0.70 -0.59 4.79
C VAL A 62 0.17 0.51 5.72
N ALA A 63 -0.60 0.16 6.74
CA ALA A 63 -1.18 1.13 7.69
C ALA A 63 -0.13 1.75 8.62
N GLU A 64 0.85 0.97 9.08
CA GLU A 64 1.97 1.39 9.91
C GLU A 64 2.79 2.47 9.22
N TYR A 65 3.19 2.22 7.98
CA TYR A 65 4.02 3.17 7.23
C TYR A 65 3.24 4.32 6.60
N ALA A 66 1.96 4.12 6.27
CA ALA A 66 1.06 5.23 5.97
C ALA A 66 0.99 6.22 7.15
N THR A 67 0.78 5.70 8.37
CA THR A 67 0.69 6.53 9.58
C THR A 67 2.03 7.21 9.87
N LEU A 68 3.14 6.48 9.79
CA LEU A 68 4.49 7.03 9.99
C LEU A 68 4.77 8.19 9.03
N ALA A 69 4.45 8.03 7.74
CA ALA A 69 4.65 9.06 6.73
C ALA A 69 3.82 10.32 7.00
N LEU A 70 2.56 10.17 7.45
CA LEU A 70 1.71 11.31 7.84
C LEU A 70 2.26 12.04 9.07
N LEU A 71 2.77 11.30 10.06
CA LEU A 71 3.36 11.89 11.26
C LEU A 71 4.64 12.65 10.95
N TRP A 72 5.52 12.11 10.10
CA TRP A 72 6.70 12.80 9.60
C TRP A 72 6.33 14.03 8.77
N PHE A 73 5.35 13.91 7.87
CA PHE A 73 4.87 15.03 7.07
C PHE A 73 4.40 16.17 7.96
N ARG A 74 3.56 15.87 8.96
CA ARG A 74 3.09 16.84 9.96
C ARG A 74 4.26 17.46 10.73
N ALA A 75 5.25 16.65 11.13
CA ALA A 75 6.43 17.13 11.85
C ALA A 75 7.26 18.12 11.01
N PHE A 76 7.53 17.81 9.74
CA PHE A 76 8.24 18.72 8.84
C PHE A 76 7.44 19.99 8.52
N ARG A 77 6.11 19.87 8.33
CA ARG A 77 5.23 21.01 8.06
C ARG A 77 5.15 21.97 9.24
N ARG A 78 4.89 21.46 10.45
CA ARG A 78 4.64 22.30 11.63
C ARG A 78 5.90 22.59 12.43
N GLY A 79 6.84 21.66 12.48
CA GLY A 79 8.08 21.79 13.24
C GLY A 79 9.12 22.67 12.55
N ARG A 80 9.23 22.58 11.21
CA ARG A 80 10.21 23.35 10.40
C ARG A 80 9.58 24.37 9.45
N GLY A 81 8.26 24.39 9.27
CA GLY A 81 7.60 25.33 8.35
C GLY A 81 7.90 25.05 6.87
N LEU A 82 8.39 23.86 6.52
CA LEU A 82 8.80 23.56 5.14
C LEU A 82 7.60 23.54 4.19
N ALA A 83 7.85 23.86 2.91
CA ALA A 83 6.84 23.77 1.86
C ALA A 83 6.25 22.34 1.75
N PRO A 84 4.96 22.19 1.36
CA PRO A 84 4.31 20.87 1.32
C PRO A 84 5.06 19.81 0.51
N ARG A 85 5.64 20.20 -0.62
CA ARG A 85 6.43 19.29 -1.46
C ARG A 85 7.70 18.82 -0.76
N ALA A 86 8.44 19.72 -0.12
CA ALA A 86 9.65 19.37 0.62
C ALA A 86 9.34 18.49 1.84
N SER A 87 8.26 18.80 2.58
CA SER A 87 7.81 17.97 3.71
C SER A 87 7.43 16.55 3.28
N ALA A 88 6.78 16.38 2.12
CA ALA A 88 6.43 15.06 1.60
C ALA A 88 7.67 14.23 1.23
N TRP A 89 8.65 14.84 0.54
CA TRP A 89 9.87 14.12 0.18
C TRP A 89 10.71 13.71 1.40
N LEU A 90 10.84 14.61 2.38
CA LEU A 90 11.54 14.27 3.62
C LEU A 90 10.79 13.22 4.45
N ALA A 91 9.46 13.28 4.49
CA ALA A 91 8.65 12.28 5.18
C ALA A 91 8.76 10.90 4.52
N LEU A 92 8.76 10.86 3.17
CA LEU A 92 8.99 9.63 2.42
C LEU A 92 10.38 9.08 2.71
N GLY A 93 11.42 9.90 2.60
CA GLY A 93 12.80 9.49 2.89
C GLY A 93 12.98 8.95 4.30
N ALA A 94 12.40 9.61 5.31
CA ALA A 94 12.45 9.15 6.69
C ALA A 94 11.69 7.82 6.90
N SER A 95 10.54 7.65 6.25
CA SER A 95 9.75 6.41 6.34
C SER A 95 10.44 5.24 5.63
N LEU A 96 11.05 5.48 4.46
CA LEU A 96 11.84 4.47 3.74
C LEU A 96 13.08 4.05 4.54
N ALA A 97 13.81 5.02 5.09
CA ALA A 97 14.96 4.71 5.95
C ALA A 97 14.54 3.84 7.15
N TRP A 98 13.37 4.13 7.74
CA TRP A 98 12.85 3.30 8.81
C TRP A 98 12.42 1.91 8.35
N ALA A 99 11.81 1.78 7.16
CA ALA A 99 11.45 0.48 6.58
C ALA A 99 12.67 -0.44 6.42
N PHE A 100 13.80 0.10 5.98
CA PHE A 100 15.05 -0.67 5.91
C PHE A 100 15.57 -1.07 7.30
N VAL A 101 15.49 -0.18 8.29
CA VAL A 101 15.92 -0.48 9.67
C VAL A 101 15.02 -1.56 10.30
N ASP A 102 13.72 -1.47 10.06
CA ASP A 102 12.72 -2.39 10.57
C ASP A 102 12.90 -3.79 9.97
N GLU A 103 13.05 -3.87 8.65
CA GLU A 103 13.34 -5.11 7.93
C GLU A 103 14.67 -5.73 8.38
N TRP A 104 15.71 -4.90 8.55
CA TRP A 104 16.98 -5.35 9.10
C TRP A 104 16.80 -5.93 10.50
N HIS A 105 16.05 -5.25 11.37
CA HIS A 105 15.73 -5.73 12.72
C HIS A 105 14.94 -7.05 12.68
N GLN A 106 13.95 -7.18 11.81
CA GLN A 106 13.20 -8.43 11.62
C GLN A 106 14.08 -9.57 11.13
N SER A 107 15.07 -9.29 10.27
CA SER A 107 16.00 -10.32 9.77
C SER A 107 16.87 -10.95 10.87
N ALA A 108 17.00 -10.28 12.02
CA ALA A 108 17.71 -10.78 13.20
C ALA A 108 16.85 -11.64 14.13
N LEU A 109 15.53 -11.73 13.90
CA LEU A 109 14.60 -12.49 14.75
C LEU A 109 14.36 -13.88 14.18
N LEU A 110 14.47 -14.92 15.02
CA LEU A 110 14.36 -16.33 14.60
C LEU A 110 12.96 -16.70 14.09
N ALA A 111 11.91 -16.07 14.61
CA ALA A 111 10.52 -16.34 14.21
C ALA A 111 10.08 -15.51 12.99
N ARG A 112 11.00 -14.75 12.38
CA ARG A 112 10.74 -13.89 11.23
C ARG A 112 11.69 -14.23 10.10
N THR A 113 11.19 -14.14 8.87
CA THR A 113 12.01 -14.10 7.68
C THR A 113 11.91 -12.69 7.13
N GLY A 114 13.02 -11.98 7.06
CA GLY A 114 13.06 -10.72 6.33
C GLY A 114 12.60 -10.93 4.88
N SER A 115 11.81 -10.00 4.36
CA SER A 115 11.35 -9.94 2.98
C SER A 115 11.55 -8.55 2.38
N ALA A 116 12.30 -8.48 1.28
CA ALA A 116 12.38 -7.26 0.48
C ALA A 116 10.99 -6.79 -0.02
N LEU A 117 10.00 -7.68 -0.10
CA LEU A 117 8.62 -7.32 -0.44
C LEU A 117 7.94 -6.53 0.68
N ASP A 118 8.30 -6.75 1.93
CA ASP A 118 7.71 -6.03 3.06
C ASP A 118 8.18 -4.56 3.05
N VAL A 119 9.46 -4.30 2.74
CA VAL A 119 9.96 -2.93 2.49
C VAL A 119 9.21 -2.24 1.33
N VAL A 120 8.87 -2.98 0.28
CA VAL A 120 8.08 -2.45 -0.85
C VAL A 120 6.65 -2.14 -0.42
N LEU A 121 6.02 -2.97 0.40
CA LEU A 121 4.68 -2.73 0.95
C LEU A 121 4.66 -1.52 1.87
N ASP A 122 5.67 -1.39 2.74
CA ASP A 122 5.87 -0.26 3.65
C ASP A 122 6.03 1.05 2.86
N ALA A 123 6.88 1.03 1.83
CA ALA A 123 7.05 2.13 0.89
C ALA A 123 5.73 2.50 0.19
N ALA A 124 4.95 1.51 -0.25
CA ALA A 124 3.67 1.74 -0.91
C ALA A 124 2.66 2.42 0.03
N GLY A 125 2.60 2.01 1.30
CA GLY A 125 1.78 2.67 2.32
C GLY A 125 2.15 4.13 2.54
N ALA A 126 3.46 4.41 2.67
CA ALA A 126 3.97 5.78 2.80
C ALA A 126 3.63 6.65 1.59
N VAL A 127 3.86 6.15 0.37
CA VAL A 127 3.55 6.85 -0.89
C VAL A 127 2.05 7.13 -1.02
N ALA A 128 1.20 6.14 -0.72
CA ALA A 128 -0.25 6.30 -0.80
C ALA A 128 -0.74 7.40 0.14
N ALA A 129 -0.30 7.39 1.41
CA ALA A 129 -0.70 8.38 2.40
C ALA A 129 -0.26 9.81 2.02
N LEU A 130 0.98 9.96 1.57
CA LEU A 130 1.51 11.26 1.13
C LEU A 130 0.82 11.73 -0.17
N GLY A 131 0.50 10.82 -1.09
CA GLY A 131 -0.28 11.10 -2.29
C GLY A 131 -1.66 11.68 -1.95
N VAL A 132 -2.37 11.04 -1.02
CA VAL A 132 -3.68 11.51 -0.51
C VAL A 132 -3.56 12.91 0.09
N VAL A 133 -2.53 13.18 0.91
CA VAL A 133 -2.32 14.51 1.51
C VAL A 133 -2.01 15.58 0.46
N ARG A 134 -1.25 15.23 -0.59
CA ARG A 134 -0.79 16.20 -1.59
C ARG A 134 -1.83 16.50 -2.66
N LEU A 135 -2.63 15.51 -3.06
CA LEU A 135 -3.57 15.59 -4.18
C LEU A 135 -5.03 15.69 -3.72
N GLY A 136 -5.33 15.30 -2.48
CA GLY A 136 -6.69 15.12 -1.98
C GLY A 136 -7.24 13.73 -2.32
N TRP A 137 -8.16 13.24 -1.50
CA TRP A 137 -8.69 11.87 -1.59
C TRP A 137 -9.35 11.56 -2.94
N ARG A 138 -10.08 12.52 -3.53
CA ARG A 138 -10.73 12.34 -4.85
C ARG A 138 -9.70 12.13 -5.96
N ALA A 139 -8.70 12.99 -6.04
CA ALA A 139 -7.66 12.89 -7.07
C ALA A 139 -6.78 11.65 -6.86
N ALA A 140 -6.51 11.27 -5.61
CA ALA A 140 -5.79 10.05 -5.28
C ALA A 140 -6.56 8.79 -5.74
N LEU A 141 -7.87 8.71 -5.44
CA LEU A 141 -8.72 7.61 -5.89
C LEU A 141 -8.84 7.57 -7.43
N ASP A 142 -8.99 8.72 -8.07
CA ASP A 142 -9.02 8.81 -9.53
C ASP A 142 -7.70 8.32 -10.15
N GLY A 143 -6.57 8.69 -9.56
CA GLY A 143 -5.24 8.23 -9.95
C GLY A 143 -5.08 6.72 -9.78
N ALA A 144 -5.44 6.19 -8.61
CA ALA A 144 -5.41 4.76 -8.33
C ALA A 144 -6.30 3.97 -9.30
N ALA A 145 -7.54 4.41 -9.52
CA ALA A 145 -8.43 3.79 -10.49
C ALA A 145 -7.86 3.83 -11.92
N THR A 146 -7.21 4.94 -12.31
CA THR A 146 -6.55 5.04 -13.63
C THR A 146 -5.40 4.04 -13.75
N LEU A 147 -4.60 3.89 -12.69
CA LEU A 147 -3.52 2.91 -12.64
C LEU A 147 -4.05 1.48 -12.73
N CYS A 148 -5.10 1.14 -11.98
CA CYS A 148 -5.75 -0.17 -12.07
C CYS A 148 -6.22 -0.48 -13.49
N LEU A 149 -6.82 0.49 -14.19
CA LEU A 149 -7.25 0.31 -15.57
C LEU A 149 -6.05 0.11 -16.51
N TRP A 150 -4.93 0.81 -16.31
CA TRP A 150 -3.71 0.58 -17.10
C TRP A 150 -3.13 -0.80 -16.85
N VAL A 151 -3.06 -1.24 -15.59
CA VAL A 151 -2.58 -2.59 -15.24
C VAL A 151 -3.49 -3.65 -15.87
N ALA A 152 -4.81 -3.49 -15.79
CA ALA A 152 -5.77 -4.41 -16.40
C ALA A 152 -5.64 -4.44 -17.94
N ALA A 153 -5.48 -3.27 -18.58
CA ALA A 153 -5.35 -3.19 -20.03
C ALA A 153 -4.02 -3.78 -20.53
N LEU A 154 -2.88 -3.37 -19.94
CA LEU A 154 -1.56 -3.80 -20.36
C LEU A 154 -1.26 -5.24 -19.94
N GLY A 155 -1.51 -5.57 -18.68
CA GLY A 155 -1.32 -6.93 -18.14
C GLY A 155 -2.26 -7.92 -18.81
N GLY A 156 -3.55 -7.57 -18.92
CA GLY A 156 -4.53 -8.39 -19.64
C GLY A 156 -4.15 -8.56 -21.11
N GLY A 157 -3.72 -7.50 -21.79
CA GLY A 157 -3.25 -7.55 -23.17
C GLY A 157 -2.02 -8.45 -23.36
N ALA A 158 -1.05 -8.39 -22.43
CA ALA A 158 0.13 -9.26 -22.47
C ALA A 158 -0.27 -10.73 -22.29
N VAL A 159 -1.14 -11.06 -21.33
CA VAL A 159 -1.64 -12.42 -21.12
C VAL A 159 -2.42 -12.92 -22.34
N LEU A 160 -3.26 -12.06 -22.95
CA LEU A 160 -3.97 -12.38 -24.20
C LEU A 160 -2.98 -12.76 -25.32
N ALA A 161 -1.90 -12.01 -25.48
CA ALA A 161 -0.89 -12.29 -26.50
C ALA A 161 -0.16 -13.62 -26.25
N VAL A 162 0.24 -13.89 -25.00
CA VAL A 162 0.87 -15.17 -24.63
C VAL A 162 -0.08 -16.34 -24.87
N ASN A 163 -1.33 -16.22 -24.44
CA ASN A 163 -2.33 -17.27 -24.62
C ASN A 163 -2.63 -17.52 -26.10
N ALA A 164 -2.74 -16.47 -26.91
CA ALA A 164 -2.94 -16.61 -28.36
C ALA A 164 -1.76 -17.32 -29.02
N TRP A 165 -0.53 -17.00 -28.63
CA TRP A 165 0.68 -17.67 -29.11
C TRP A 165 0.74 -19.14 -28.67
N ALA A 166 0.34 -19.44 -27.43
CA ALA A 166 0.35 -20.78 -26.86
C ALA A 166 -0.88 -21.63 -27.25
N GLY A 167 -1.85 -21.09 -28.00
CA GLY A 167 -3.10 -21.78 -28.33
C GLY A 167 -4.03 -22.01 -27.13
N VAL A 168 -3.87 -21.24 -26.04
CA VAL A 168 -4.66 -21.36 -24.82
C VAL A 168 -5.86 -20.39 -24.86
N ALA A 169 -7.03 -20.85 -24.45
CA ALA A 169 -8.23 -20.01 -24.38
C ALA A 169 -8.11 -18.96 -23.27
N SER A 170 -8.38 -17.69 -23.61
CA SER A 170 -8.27 -16.57 -22.65
C SER A 170 -9.58 -16.21 -21.93
N GLY A 171 -10.71 -16.78 -22.34
CA GLY A 171 -12.01 -16.57 -21.70
C GLY A 171 -12.38 -15.09 -21.53
N VAL A 172 -12.71 -14.71 -20.30
CA VAL A 172 -13.19 -13.35 -19.93
C VAL A 172 -12.15 -12.25 -20.16
N LEU A 173 -10.86 -12.59 -20.30
CA LEU A 173 -9.80 -11.60 -20.59
C LEU A 173 -10.04 -10.85 -21.91
N TRP A 174 -10.68 -11.50 -22.89
CA TRP A 174 -11.09 -10.86 -24.14
C TRP A 174 -12.08 -9.73 -23.95
N LEU A 175 -12.77 -9.68 -22.80
CA LEU A 175 -13.70 -8.62 -22.44
C LEU A 175 -13.05 -7.60 -21.50
N THR A 176 -12.36 -8.06 -20.46
CA THR A 176 -11.88 -7.17 -19.39
C THR A 176 -10.71 -6.30 -19.81
N ALA A 177 -9.77 -6.80 -20.63
CA ALA A 177 -8.63 -6.01 -21.08
C ALA A 177 -9.05 -4.88 -22.05
N PRO A 178 -9.88 -5.14 -23.09
CA PRO A 178 -10.41 -4.07 -23.94
C PRO A 178 -11.33 -3.10 -23.18
N ALA A 179 -12.18 -3.59 -22.27
CA ALA A 179 -13.03 -2.73 -21.45
C ALA A 179 -12.20 -1.75 -20.60
N ALA A 180 -11.08 -2.21 -20.02
CA ALA A 180 -10.18 -1.34 -19.30
C ALA A 180 -9.55 -0.26 -20.20
N ALA A 181 -9.13 -0.63 -21.42
CA ALA A 181 -8.62 0.31 -22.41
C ALA A 181 -9.66 1.36 -22.84
N LEU A 182 -10.91 0.94 -23.06
CA LEU A 182 -12.02 1.85 -23.38
C LEU A 182 -12.33 2.80 -22.22
N ALA A 183 -12.31 2.32 -20.98
CA ALA A 183 -12.50 3.16 -19.81
C ALA A 183 -11.39 4.22 -19.67
N LEU A 184 -10.14 3.87 -20.00
CA LEU A 184 -9.02 4.83 -20.06
C LEU A 184 -9.24 5.90 -21.14
N LEU A 185 -9.68 5.49 -22.33
CA LEU A 185 -9.99 6.42 -23.42
C LEU A 185 -11.13 7.37 -23.01
N ALA A 186 -12.22 6.85 -22.46
CA ALA A 186 -13.34 7.64 -21.98
C ALA A 186 -12.89 8.67 -20.93
N ARG A 187 -12.07 8.26 -19.95
CA ARG A 187 -11.49 9.17 -18.96
C ARG A 187 -10.65 10.28 -19.60
N ARG A 188 -9.85 9.96 -20.62
CA ARG A 188 -9.03 10.94 -21.35
C ARG A 188 -9.90 11.95 -22.10
N LEU A 189 -10.96 11.49 -22.75
CA LEU A 189 -11.91 12.34 -23.49
C LEU A 189 -12.68 13.27 -22.55
N VAL A 190 -13.19 12.77 -21.42
CA VAL A 190 -13.88 13.58 -20.41
C VAL A 190 -12.96 14.69 -19.87
N ARG A 191 -11.70 14.35 -19.55
CA ARG A 191 -10.71 15.34 -19.08
C ARG A 191 -10.36 16.37 -20.15
N ALA A 192 -10.28 15.98 -21.42
CA ALA A 192 -10.05 16.91 -22.52
C ALA A 192 -11.18 17.93 -22.66
N ARG A 193 -12.44 17.47 -22.59
CA ARG A 193 -13.64 18.33 -22.65
C ARG A 193 -13.74 19.29 -21.46
N ALA A 194 -13.40 18.82 -20.26
CA ALA A 194 -13.40 19.66 -19.06
C ALA A 194 -12.36 20.80 -19.11
N ARG A 195 -11.27 20.62 -19.86
CA ARG A 195 -10.22 21.65 -20.04
C ARG A 195 -10.53 22.65 -21.16
N SER A 196 -11.48 22.33 -22.03
CA SER A 196 -11.89 23.17 -23.16
C SER A 196 -13.18 23.96 -22.90
N SER A 197 -13.75 23.86 -21.70
CA SER A 197 -14.91 24.66 -21.29
C SER A 197 -14.41 25.96 -20.65
N PRO A 198 -14.77 27.14 -21.20
CA PRO A 198 -14.29 28.45 -20.74
C PRO A 198 -14.83 28.84 -19.35
#